data_AF-A0A7K3ZPT7-F1
#
_entry.id   AF-A0A7K3ZPT7-F1
#
_cell.length_a   1.000
_cell.length_b   1.000
_cell.length_c   1.000
_cell.angle_alpha   90.00
_cell.angle_beta   90.00
_cell.angle_gamma   90.00
#
_symmetry.space_group_name_H-M   'P 1'
#
loop_
_entity.id
_entity.type
_entity.pdbx_description
1 polymer ?
#
loop_
_entity_poly.entity_id
_entity_poly.type
_entity_poly.pdbx_seq_one_letter_code
_entity_poly.pdbx_strand_id
1 'polypeptide(L)'
;MSKQLRLLVGDNPFHGISHLSQGRARARLTDEDISGYAANLVKLSLENGAGGFMFSVDETTLSILRELNGVYSGEVSLYAIAPYAYEYVRKSTQTGGVNGLVTGFTKQMVFSSSNLKVLAANAGGILRFDLSALLKAYVTYELSRINAVKAANMHLETFMLHEIITDMALALNLKKLCQSYIAFLESKRVRPGFETRNFPYLVDKFSEWGIDFSKLTLTSSFNKVGFQMCPSQSECEEALERAKDAEVIAMSVLAAGYLKPAEAYGYIARLDGISGLVIGVSKEQQAKETFKFFADGNSV
;
A
#
# COMPACT_ATOMS: atom_id res chain seq x y z
N MET A 1 17.87 -19.64 14.80
CA MET A 1 16.40 -19.50 14.75
C MET A 1 16.06 -18.91 13.40
N SER A 2 15.18 -19.54 12.62
CA SER A 2 14.73 -18.98 11.34
C SER A 2 14.01 -17.66 11.60
N LYS A 3 14.34 -16.63 10.83
CA LYS A 3 13.67 -15.33 10.88
C LYS A 3 12.23 -15.50 10.42
N GLN A 4 11.25 -15.26 11.30
CA GLN A 4 9.84 -15.36 10.94
C GLN A 4 9.39 -14.06 10.24
N LEU A 5 9.20 -14.15 8.93
CA LEU A 5 8.72 -13.04 8.10
C LEU A 5 7.20 -12.91 8.19
N ARG A 6 6.69 -11.69 8.26
CA ARG A 6 5.24 -11.46 8.10
C ARG A 6 4.84 -11.69 6.64
N LEU A 7 3.83 -12.53 6.42
CA LEU A 7 3.31 -12.83 5.09
C LEU A 7 2.02 -12.05 4.85
N LEU A 8 2.00 -11.25 3.80
CA LEU A 8 0.86 -10.42 3.41
C LEU A 8 0.35 -10.82 2.03
N VAL A 9 -0.97 -10.80 1.87
CA VAL A 9 -1.61 -10.90 0.55
C VAL A 9 -1.57 -9.53 -0.12
N GLY A 10 -1.18 -9.47 -1.40
CA GLY A 10 -1.16 -8.24 -2.19
C GLY A 10 -2.37 -8.11 -3.11
N ASP A 11 -2.87 -6.89 -3.29
CA ASP A 11 -4.07 -6.56 -4.06
C ASP A 11 -3.88 -6.45 -5.58
N ASN A 12 -2.63 -6.25 -6.06
CA ASN A 12 -2.32 -6.02 -7.47
C ASN A 12 -3.05 -6.96 -8.47
N PRO A 13 -3.15 -8.29 -8.23
CA PRO A 13 -3.89 -9.16 -9.14
C PRO A 13 -5.38 -8.87 -9.23
N PHE A 14 -6.00 -8.38 -8.15
CA PHE A 14 -7.44 -8.12 -8.08
C PHE A 14 -7.84 -6.93 -8.96
N HIS A 15 -6.97 -5.92 -9.06
CA HIS A 15 -7.12 -4.82 -10.02
C HIS A 15 -7.04 -5.29 -11.47
N GLY A 16 -6.12 -6.22 -11.77
CA GLY A 16 -6.01 -6.83 -13.09
C GLY A 16 -7.26 -7.61 -13.50
N ILE A 17 -7.85 -8.37 -12.57
CA ILE A 17 -9.11 -9.10 -12.79
C ILE A 17 -10.26 -8.11 -13.03
N SER A 18 -10.36 -7.07 -12.22
CA SER A 18 -11.36 -6.00 -12.34
C SER A 18 -11.25 -5.22 -13.67
N HIS A 19 -10.05 -4.86 -14.12
CA HIS A 19 -9.88 -4.14 -15.39
C HIS A 19 -10.14 -5.00 -16.63
N LEU A 20 -9.78 -6.30 -16.60
CA LEU A 20 -10.00 -7.21 -17.71
C LEU A 20 -11.48 -7.54 -17.94
N SER A 21 -12.28 -7.62 -16.87
CA SER A 21 -13.73 -7.85 -16.97
C SER A 21 -14.46 -6.63 -17.53
N GLN A 22 -14.08 -5.42 -17.09
CA GLN A 22 -14.66 -4.15 -17.57
C GLN A 22 -14.39 -3.91 -19.08
N GLY A 23 -13.27 -4.40 -19.61
CA GLY A 23 -12.92 -4.28 -21.03
C GLY A 23 -13.52 -5.32 -21.98
N ARG A 24 -14.05 -6.45 -21.46
CA ARG A 24 -14.56 -7.57 -22.28
C ARG A 24 -16.05 -7.77 -22.08
N ALA A 25 -16.84 -7.42 -23.09
CA ALA A 25 -18.28 -7.68 -23.17
C ALA A 25 -18.65 -9.18 -23.36
N ARG A 26 -17.95 -10.15 -22.77
CA ARG A 26 -18.29 -11.59 -22.88
C ARG A 26 -18.22 -12.29 -21.53
N ALA A 27 -19.38 -12.88 -21.16
CA ALA A 27 -19.76 -13.50 -19.89
C ALA A 27 -19.75 -12.51 -18.71
N ARG A 28 -20.95 -12.03 -18.32
CA ARG A 28 -21.19 -11.04 -17.26
C ARG A 28 -20.81 -11.61 -15.90
N LEU A 29 -19.53 -11.57 -15.54
CA LEU A 29 -19.17 -11.57 -14.12
C LEU A 29 -19.55 -10.20 -13.57
N THR A 30 -20.36 -10.18 -12.53
CA THR A 30 -20.71 -8.97 -11.80
C THR A 30 -19.51 -8.48 -10.99
N ASP A 31 -19.52 -7.21 -10.58
CA ASP A 31 -18.49 -6.70 -9.67
C ASP A 31 -18.50 -7.47 -8.32
N GLU A 32 -19.66 -8.02 -7.94
CA GLU A 32 -19.85 -8.91 -6.80
C GLU A 32 -19.17 -10.27 -7.02
N ASP A 33 -19.26 -10.86 -8.21
CA ASP A 33 -18.56 -12.12 -8.52
C ASP A 33 -17.03 -11.95 -8.46
N ILE A 34 -16.53 -10.80 -8.91
CA ILE A 34 -15.10 -10.48 -8.91
C ILE A 34 -14.60 -10.25 -7.49
N SER A 35 -15.36 -9.47 -6.70
CA SER A 35 -15.05 -9.23 -5.29
C SER A 35 -15.10 -10.53 -4.50
N GLY A 36 -16.14 -11.36 -4.71
CA GLY A 36 -16.31 -12.72 -4.19
C GLY A 36 -15.11 -13.60 -4.41
N TYR A 37 -14.64 -13.65 -5.66
CA TYR A 37 -13.48 -14.43 -6.02
C TYR A 37 -12.21 -13.91 -5.34
N ALA A 38 -11.98 -12.59 -5.35
CA ALA A 38 -10.80 -11.98 -4.73
C ALA A 38 -10.80 -12.16 -3.20
N ALA A 39 -11.96 -12.01 -2.54
CA ALA A 39 -12.11 -12.25 -1.11
C ALA A 39 -11.83 -13.72 -0.75
N ASN A 40 -12.30 -14.66 -1.57
CA ASN A 40 -11.95 -16.07 -1.42
C ASN A 40 -10.43 -16.32 -1.54
N LEU A 41 -9.75 -15.65 -2.48
CA LEU A 41 -8.28 -15.75 -2.58
C LEU A 41 -7.55 -15.20 -1.35
N VAL A 42 -8.02 -14.07 -0.80
CA VAL A 42 -7.46 -13.52 0.45
C VAL A 42 -7.71 -14.47 1.61
N LYS A 43 -8.94 -14.98 1.77
CA LYS A 43 -9.29 -15.97 2.80
C LYS A 43 -8.41 -17.21 2.72
N LEU A 44 -8.29 -17.83 1.54
CA LEU A 44 -7.47 -19.01 1.33
C LEU A 44 -6.00 -18.75 1.68
N SER A 45 -5.49 -17.57 1.36
CA SER A 45 -4.11 -17.19 1.69
C SER A 45 -3.92 -17.06 3.21
N LEU A 46 -4.87 -16.43 3.91
CA LEU A 46 -4.89 -16.33 5.37
C LEU A 46 -4.95 -17.72 6.04
N GLU A 47 -5.81 -18.61 5.56
CA GLU A 47 -5.92 -20.00 6.02
C GLU A 47 -4.63 -20.82 5.79
N ASN A 48 -3.75 -20.39 4.88
CA ASN A 48 -2.49 -21.06 4.56
C ASN A 48 -1.25 -20.30 5.07
N GLY A 49 -1.43 -19.39 6.03
CA GLY A 49 -0.32 -18.78 6.79
C GLY A 49 -0.03 -17.32 6.47
N ALA A 50 -0.82 -16.65 5.63
CA ALA A 50 -0.80 -15.18 5.58
C ALA A 50 -1.31 -14.60 6.90
N GLY A 51 -0.65 -13.56 7.40
CA GLY A 51 -1.06 -12.83 8.61
C GLY A 51 -1.82 -11.54 8.32
N GLY A 52 -1.96 -11.16 7.06
CA GLY A 52 -2.55 -9.86 6.72
C GLY A 52 -2.77 -9.62 5.24
N PHE A 53 -3.34 -8.45 4.96
CA PHE A 53 -3.68 -7.97 3.62
C PHE A 53 -3.10 -6.57 3.41
N MET A 54 -2.31 -6.42 2.35
CA MET A 54 -1.75 -5.17 1.89
C MET A 54 -2.44 -4.73 0.61
N PHE A 55 -3.04 -3.53 0.64
CA PHE A 55 -3.99 -3.11 -0.37
C PHE A 55 -4.02 -1.60 -0.59
N SER A 56 -4.26 -1.21 -1.84
CA SER A 56 -4.63 0.13 -2.24
C SER A 56 -6.06 0.42 -1.82
N VAL A 57 -6.35 1.60 -1.28
CA VAL A 57 -7.70 1.94 -0.80
C VAL A 57 -8.61 2.34 -1.98
N ASP A 58 -9.46 1.43 -2.42
CA ASP A 58 -10.45 1.63 -3.49
C ASP A 58 -11.68 0.73 -3.29
N GLU A 59 -12.69 0.84 -4.15
CA GLU A 59 -13.93 0.09 -3.98
C GLU A 59 -13.76 -1.43 -4.16
N THR A 60 -12.82 -1.90 -4.96
CA THR A 60 -12.56 -3.34 -5.11
C THR A 60 -12.00 -3.91 -3.83
N THR A 61 -10.97 -3.27 -3.25
CA THR A 61 -10.33 -3.77 -2.02
C THR A 61 -11.21 -3.57 -0.79
N LEU A 62 -11.99 -2.49 -0.71
CA LEU A 62 -12.98 -2.32 0.37
C LEU A 62 -14.13 -3.33 0.27
N SER A 63 -14.52 -3.76 -0.94
CA SER A 63 -15.50 -4.85 -1.12
C SER A 63 -14.94 -6.19 -0.62
N ILE A 64 -13.67 -6.48 -0.90
CA ILE A 64 -12.98 -7.66 -0.36
C ILE A 64 -13.01 -7.65 1.18
N LEU A 65 -12.71 -6.51 1.83
CA LEU A 65 -12.79 -6.41 3.29
C LEU A 65 -14.20 -6.67 3.82
N ARG A 66 -15.24 -6.17 3.14
CA ARG A 66 -16.65 -6.42 3.51
C ARG A 66 -17.00 -7.89 3.44
N GLU A 67 -16.55 -8.59 2.41
CA GLU A 67 -16.86 -10.01 2.21
C GLU A 67 -16.08 -10.95 3.13
N LEU A 68 -14.89 -10.55 3.57
CA LEU A 68 -14.15 -11.29 4.59
C LEU A 68 -14.82 -11.24 5.96
N ASN A 69 -15.66 -10.22 6.22
CA ASN A 69 -16.39 -10.08 7.47
C ASN A 69 -17.37 -11.25 7.68
N GLY A 70 -17.20 -11.98 8.78
CA GLY A 70 -18.02 -13.17 9.10
C GLY A 70 -17.60 -14.44 8.36
N VAL A 71 -16.68 -14.36 7.39
CA VAL A 71 -16.19 -15.51 6.62
C VAL A 71 -14.81 -15.98 7.09
N TYR A 72 -13.98 -15.06 7.60
CA TYR A 72 -12.71 -15.36 8.25
C TYR A 72 -12.69 -14.83 9.69
N SER A 73 -12.39 -15.70 10.64
CA SER A 73 -12.45 -15.39 12.08
C SER A 73 -11.08 -15.12 12.72
N GLY A 74 -9.98 -15.43 12.04
CA GLY A 74 -8.64 -15.16 12.55
C GLY A 74 -8.30 -13.67 12.53
N GLU A 75 -7.28 -13.28 13.28
CA GLU A 75 -6.77 -11.90 13.24
C GLU A 75 -6.15 -11.57 11.88
N VAL A 76 -6.43 -10.37 11.37
CA VAL A 76 -5.93 -9.88 10.08
C VAL A 76 -5.28 -8.52 10.26
N SER A 77 -3.98 -8.44 10.00
CA SER A 77 -3.27 -7.16 9.93
C SER A 77 -3.50 -6.50 8.57
N LEU A 78 -3.96 -5.26 8.58
CA LEU A 78 -4.26 -4.45 7.39
C LEU A 78 -3.15 -3.43 7.12
N TYR A 79 -2.65 -3.42 5.88
CA TYR A 79 -1.60 -2.55 5.38
C TYR A 79 -2.16 -1.72 4.22
N ALA A 80 -2.74 -0.56 4.54
CA ALA A 80 -3.42 0.27 3.55
C ALA A 80 -2.42 1.17 2.79
N ILE A 81 -2.65 1.36 1.49
CA ILE A 81 -1.87 2.27 0.63
C ILE A 81 -2.84 3.27 -0.01
N ALA A 82 -2.50 4.55 0.04
CA ALA A 82 -3.27 5.58 -0.66
C ALA A 82 -2.36 6.74 -1.14
N PRO A 83 -2.77 7.49 -2.17
CA PRO A 83 -3.91 7.25 -3.04
C PRO A 83 -3.71 6.05 -3.97
N TYR A 84 -4.81 5.42 -4.40
CA TYR A 84 -4.73 4.46 -5.50
C TYR A 84 -4.51 5.19 -6.83
N ALA A 85 -3.25 5.25 -7.28
CA ALA A 85 -2.80 6.09 -8.38
C ALA A 85 -3.52 5.83 -9.72
N TYR A 86 -3.84 4.56 -10.03
CA TYR A 86 -4.45 4.20 -11.30
C TYR A 86 -5.86 4.78 -11.45
N GLU A 87 -6.62 4.88 -10.36
CA GLU A 87 -7.90 5.57 -10.35
C GLU A 87 -7.78 7.06 -10.63
N TYR A 88 -6.72 7.71 -10.14
CA TYR A 88 -6.49 9.13 -10.40
C TYR A 88 -6.15 9.39 -11.86
N VAL A 89 -5.28 8.58 -12.46
CA VAL A 89 -4.97 8.67 -13.89
C VAL A 89 -6.23 8.44 -14.72
N ARG A 90 -7.01 7.38 -14.43
CA ARG A 90 -8.28 7.08 -15.12
C ARG A 90 -9.33 8.17 -14.96
N LYS A 91 -9.52 8.71 -13.75
CA LYS A 91 -10.46 9.81 -13.51
C LYS A 91 -9.98 11.08 -14.22
N SER A 92 -8.69 11.39 -14.19
CA SER A 92 -8.14 12.57 -14.87
C SER A 92 -8.38 12.54 -16.39
N THR A 93 -8.28 11.37 -17.02
CA THR A 93 -8.53 11.24 -18.46
C THR A 93 -10.01 11.37 -18.80
N GLN A 94 -10.90 11.01 -17.87
CA GLN A 94 -12.36 11.11 -18.02
C GLN A 94 -12.93 12.48 -17.64
N THR A 95 -12.33 13.20 -16.67
CA THR A 95 -12.87 14.46 -16.12
C THR A 95 -12.19 15.74 -16.64
N GLY A 96 -11.38 15.67 -17.69
CA GLY A 96 -10.77 16.86 -18.32
C GLY A 96 -9.41 17.28 -17.73
N GLY A 97 -8.59 16.31 -17.32
CA GLY A 97 -7.22 16.51 -16.86
C GLY A 97 -7.11 16.93 -15.38
N VAL A 98 -6.01 17.62 -15.04
CA VAL A 98 -5.67 18.06 -13.68
C VAL A 98 -6.76 18.95 -13.07
N ASN A 99 -7.43 19.78 -13.88
CA ASN A 99 -8.52 20.65 -13.44
C ASN A 99 -9.77 19.86 -13.01
N GLY A 100 -10.06 18.74 -13.69
CA GLY A 100 -11.14 17.81 -13.33
C GLY A 100 -10.88 17.08 -12.02
N LEU A 101 -9.62 16.69 -11.78
CA LEU A 101 -9.20 16.10 -10.52
C LEU A 101 -9.31 17.09 -9.36
N VAL A 102 -8.79 18.31 -9.51
CA VAL A 102 -8.87 19.35 -8.46
C VAL A 102 -10.31 19.70 -8.12
N THR A 103 -11.20 19.80 -9.12
CA THR A 103 -12.63 20.06 -8.89
C THR A 103 -13.37 18.86 -8.25
N GLY A 104 -13.01 17.62 -8.60
CA GLY A 104 -13.54 16.41 -7.95
C GLY A 104 -13.10 16.26 -6.49
N PHE A 105 -11.81 16.46 -6.22
CA PHE A 105 -11.24 16.44 -4.87
C PHE A 105 -11.78 17.56 -3.99
N THR A 106 -11.87 18.78 -4.51
CA THR A 106 -12.44 19.91 -3.76
C THR A 106 -13.91 19.69 -3.45
N LYS A 107 -14.72 19.16 -4.39
CA LYS A 107 -16.12 18.78 -4.08
C LYS A 107 -16.19 17.75 -2.95
N GLN A 108 -15.45 16.64 -3.03
CA GLN A 108 -15.48 15.60 -1.98
C GLN A 108 -14.99 16.11 -0.60
N MET A 109 -13.97 16.98 -0.56
CA MET A 109 -13.48 17.58 0.68
C MET A 109 -14.41 18.66 1.26
N VAL A 110 -15.07 19.45 0.39
CA VAL A 110 -16.02 20.50 0.79
C VAL A 110 -17.28 19.91 1.44
N PHE A 111 -17.74 18.73 1.00
CA PHE A 111 -18.90 18.07 1.63
C PHE A 111 -18.57 17.37 2.96
N SER A 112 -17.30 17.10 3.26
CA SER A 112 -16.91 16.26 4.40
C SER A 112 -16.36 17.05 5.60
N SER A 113 -16.18 18.36 5.49
CA SER A 113 -15.67 19.17 6.61
C SER A 113 -16.39 20.51 6.74
N SER A 114 -17.19 20.65 7.80
CA SER A 114 -17.82 21.90 8.23
C SER A 114 -16.81 22.95 8.74
N ASN A 115 -15.54 22.88 8.34
CA ASN A 115 -14.44 23.72 8.84
C ASN A 115 -13.54 24.30 7.75
N LEU A 116 -13.99 24.38 6.50
CA LEU A 116 -13.27 25.11 5.46
C LEU A 116 -13.57 26.62 5.50
N LYS A 117 -13.33 27.27 6.65
CA LYS A 117 -12.99 28.70 6.66
C LYS A 117 -11.56 28.84 6.14
N VAL A 118 -11.35 28.53 4.86
CA VAL A 118 -10.14 28.94 4.16
C VAL A 118 -10.30 30.44 3.94
N LEU A 119 -9.48 31.18 4.69
CA LEU A 119 -9.45 32.62 4.83
C LEU A 119 -9.63 33.36 3.49
N ALA A 120 -10.86 33.80 3.24
CA ALA A 120 -11.20 34.86 2.29
C ALA A 120 -10.83 36.25 2.85
N ALA A 121 -9.68 36.36 3.53
CA ALA A 121 -9.25 37.57 4.20
C ALA A 121 -7.87 37.97 3.68
N ASN A 122 -7.87 38.58 2.48
CA ASN A 122 -7.24 39.88 2.21
C ASN A 122 -7.29 40.11 0.68
N ALA A 123 -7.76 41.30 0.31
CA ALA A 123 -7.83 41.77 -1.07
C ALA A 123 -6.45 41.60 -1.75
N GLY A 124 -6.39 40.76 -2.78
CA GLY A 124 -5.13 40.35 -3.46
C GLY A 124 -4.91 38.84 -3.58
N GLY A 125 -5.90 38.04 -3.15
CA GLY A 125 -5.95 36.56 -3.08
C GLY A 125 -4.96 35.76 -3.92
N ILE A 126 -3.86 35.34 -3.29
CA ILE A 126 -3.12 34.14 -3.64
C ILE A 126 -3.57 33.05 -2.66
N LEU A 127 -4.26 32.03 -3.17
CA LEU A 127 -4.61 30.82 -2.43
C LEU A 127 -3.30 30.16 -1.93
N ARG A 128 -2.99 30.26 -0.64
CA ARG A 128 -1.92 29.45 -0.05
C ARG A 128 -2.47 28.06 0.21
N PHE A 129 -2.22 27.13 -0.72
CA PHE A 129 -2.54 25.72 -0.53
C PHE A 129 -1.65 25.12 0.56
N ASP A 130 -2.22 24.83 1.73
CA ASP A 130 -1.54 24.02 2.75
C ASP A 130 -1.63 22.54 2.36
N LEU A 131 -0.59 22.06 1.66
CA LEU A 131 -0.46 20.66 1.26
C LEU A 131 -0.56 19.68 2.44
N SER A 132 -0.09 20.09 3.63
CA SER A 132 -0.20 19.24 4.82
C SER A 132 -1.65 19.12 5.28
N ALA A 133 -2.39 20.22 5.29
CA ALA A 133 -3.81 20.19 5.65
C ALA A 133 -4.63 19.33 4.66
N LEU A 134 -4.36 19.47 3.36
CA LEU A 134 -5.02 18.66 2.33
C LEU A 134 -4.70 17.18 2.45
N LEU A 135 -3.42 16.83 2.66
CA LEU A 135 -3.02 15.43 2.85
C LEU A 135 -3.69 14.84 4.09
N LYS A 136 -3.73 15.56 5.22
CA LYS A 136 -4.41 15.10 6.43
C LYS A 136 -5.91 14.90 6.23
N ALA A 137 -6.57 15.81 5.51
CA ALA A 137 -7.99 15.68 5.18
C ALA A 137 -8.25 14.43 4.31
N TYR A 138 -7.41 14.22 3.29
CA TYR A 138 -7.47 13.03 2.44
C TYR A 138 -7.25 11.73 3.23
N VAL A 139 -6.18 11.65 4.03
CA VAL A 139 -5.91 10.49 4.88
C VAL A 139 -7.05 10.25 5.87
N THR A 140 -7.62 11.30 6.46
CA THR A 140 -8.79 11.18 7.36
C THR A 140 -9.98 10.53 6.65
N TYR A 141 -10.24 10.91 5.40
CA TYR A 141 -11.29 10.34 4.59
C TYR A 141 -11.03 8.87 4.25
N GLU A 142 -9.81 8.50 3.84
CA GLU A 142 -9.51 7.09 3.54
C GLU A 142 -9.54 6.21 4.80
N LEU A 143 -9.06 6.72 5.94
CA LEU A 143 -9.19 6.04 7.23
C LEU A 143 -10.66 5.82 7.62
N SER A 144 -11.56 6.75 7.32
CA SER A 144 -12.98 6.58 7.63
C SER A 144 -13.62 5.50 6.74
N ARG A 145 -13.25 5.44 5.46
CA ARG A 145 -13.70 4.38 4.54
C ARG A 145 -13.26 2.99 4.99
N ILE A 146 -11.99 2.83 5.39
CA ILE A 146 -11.49 1.56 5.93
C ILE A 146 -12.24 1.17 7.21
N ASN A 147 -12.38 2.11 8.15
CA ASN A 147 -13.07 1.86 9.42
C ASN A 147 -14.55 1.51 9.25
N ALA A 148 -15.20 1.99 8.17
CA ALA A 148 -16.60 1.67 7.88
C ALA A 148 -16.82 0.22 7.41
N VAL A 149 -15.78 -0.44 6.87
CA VAL A 149 -15.90 -1.79 6.29
C VAL A 149 -15.14 -2.87 7.06
N LYS A 150 -14.08 -2.50 7.80
CA LYS A 150 -13.24 -3.49 8.49
C LYS A 150 -14.02 -4.19 9.61
N ALA A 151 -13.80 -5.49 9.77
CA ALA A 151 -14.34 -6.27 10.88
C ALA A 151 -13.56 -6.02 12.19
N ALA A 152 -14.06 -6.56 13.30
CA ALA A 152 -13.44 -6.37 14.62
C ALA A 152 -12.06 -7.05 14.74
N ASN A 153 -11.89 -8.21 14.09
CA ASN A 153 -10.64 -8.98 13.95
C ASN A 153 -9.71 -8.43 12.85
N MET A 154 -10.00 -7.25 12.30
CA MET A 154 -9.18 -6.59 11.29
C MET A 154 -8.55 -5.33 11.88
N HIS A 155 -7.23 -5.35 12.01
CA HIS A 155 -6.45 -4.32 12.65
C HIS A 155 -5.64 -3.54 11.61
N LEU A 156 -5.93 -2.24 11.49
CA LEU A 156 -5.13 -1.35 10.65
C LEU A 156 -3.78 -1.09 11.32
N GLU A 157 -2.74 -1.78 10.84
CA GLU A 157 -1.39 -1.64 11.35
C GLU A 157 -0.75 -0.35 10.83
N THR A 158 -0.87 -0.14 9.52
CA THR A 158 -0.18 0.95 8.83
C THR A 158 -1.04 1.56 7.75
N PHE A 159 -0.81 2.84 7.52
CA PHE A 159 -1.31 3.57 6.37
C PHE A 159 -0.09 4.12 5.63
N MET A 160 0.01 3.79 4.34
CA MET A 160 1.15 4.09 3.50
C MET A 160 0.80 5.11 2.43
N LEU A 161 1.71 6.06 2.18
CA LEU A 161 1.65 6.84 0.96
C LEU A 161 2.10 5.98 -0.22
N HIS A 162 1.31 5.98 -1.28
CA HIS A 162 1.62 5.32 -2.54
C HIS A 162 2.91 5.88 -3.17
N GLU A 163 3.65 5.03 -3.90
CA GLU A 163 4.95 5.34 -4.51
C GLU A 163 5.01 6.68 -5.25
N ILE A 164 4.01 7.00 -6.08
CA ILE A 164 3.94 8.27 -6.81
C ILE A 164 3.97 9.49 -5.88
N ILE A 165 3.25 9.44 -4.76
CA ILE A 165 3.19 10.57 -3.81
C ILE A 165 4.48 10.62 -2.98
N THR A 166 4.96 9.47 -2.52
CA THR A 166 6.22 9.36 -1.80
C THR A 166 7.37 9.93 -2.63
N ASP A 167 7.58 9.41 -3.84
CA ASP A 167 8.72 9.77 -4.67
C ASP A 167 8.64 11.22 -5.15
N MET A 168 7.43 11.75 -5.42
CA MET A 168 7.23 13.18 -5.67
C MET A 168 7.62 14.04 -4.47
N ALA A 169 7.20 13.65 -3.26
CA ALA A 169 7.54 14.39 -2.04
C ALA A 169 9.05 14.40 -1.77
N LEU A 170 9.73 13.27 -2.04
CA LEU A 170 11.19 13.17 -1.96
C LEU A 170 11.86 14.07 -2.99
N ALA A 171 11.48 13.98 -4.27
CA ALA A 171 12.07 14.75 -5.37
C ALA A 171 11.92 16.27 -5.19
N LEU A 172 10.77 16.72 -4.66
CA LEU A 172 10.50 18.13 -4.37
C LEU A 172 11.03 18.58 -2.99
N ASN A 173 11.76 17.74 -2.27
CA ASN A 173 12.29 17.99 -0.92
C ASN A 173 11.22 18.48 0.07
N LEU A 174 10.02 17.88 0.04
CA LEU A 174 8.89 18.26 0.90
C LEU A 174 9.01 17.71 2.32
N LYS A 175 10.16 17.92 2.98
CA LYS A 175 10.45 17.45 4.36
C LYS A 175 9.30 17.69 5.34
N LYS A 176 8.76 18.93 5.35
CA LYS A 176 7.67 19.32 6.26
C LYS A 176 6.39 18.52 6.00
N LEU A 177 6.10 18.16 4.75
CA LEU A 177 4.94 17.37 4.40
C LEU A 177 5.07 15.95 4.97
N CYS A 178 6.22 15.30 4.77
CA CYS A 178 6.48 13.96 5.31
C CYS A 178 6.44 13.93 6.84
N GLN A 179 7.07 14.90 7.51
CA GLN A 179 7.04 15.01 8.98
C GLN A 179 5.61 15.26 9.51
N SER A 180 4.85 16.11 8.82
CA SER A 180 3.46 16.42 9.17
C SER A 180 2.52 15.22 8.98
N TYR A 181 2.77 14.39 7.96
CA TYR A 181 2.08 13.12 7.73
C TYR A 181 2.39 12.09 8.81
N ILE A 182 3.68 11.90 9.14
CA ILE A 182 4.14 10.98 10.19
C ILE A 182 3.47 11.35 11.53
N ALA A 183 3.60 12.60 11.96
CA ALA A 183 3.03 13.07 13.22
C ALA A 183 1.50 12.95 13.25
N PHE A 184 0.83 13.12 12.10
CA PHE A 184 -0.61 12.95 12.00
C PHE A 184 -1.04 11.50 12.23
N LEU A 185 -0.40 10.53 11.58
CA LEU A 185 -0.74 9.12 11.77
C LEU A 185 -0.39 8.61 13.18
N GLU A 186 0.74 9.06 13.76
CA GLU A 186 1.07 8.79 15.16
C GLU A 186 -0.05 9.28 16.10
N SER A 187 -0.60 10.47 15.85
CA SER A 187 -1.74 11.01 16.64
C SER A 187 -3.03 10.18 16.49
N LYS A 188 -3.15 9.43 15.40
CA LYS A 188 -4.26 8.49 15.14
C LYS A 188 -3.94 7.07 15.61
N ARG A 189 -2.75 6.83 16.18
CA ARG A 189 -2.24 5.51 16.59
C ARG A 189 -2.20 4.51 15.43
N VAL A 190 -1.89 4.99 14.23
CA VAL A 190 -1.66 4.17 13.03
C VAL A 190 -0.19 4.35 12.66
N ARG A 191 0.52 3.26 12.34
CA ARG A 191 1.91 3.36 11.92
C ARG A 191 2.00 4.12 10.60
N PRO A 192 2.80 5.18 10.49
CA PRO A 192 3.02 5.84 9.21
C PRO A 192 3.88 4.97 8.31
N GLY A 193 3.52 4.90 7.03
CA GLY A 193 4.35 4.22 6.06
C GLY A 193 4.44 4.90 4.71
N PHE A 194 5.36 4.37 3.90
CA PHE A 194 5.71 4.87 2.58
C PHE A 194 6.02 3.69 1.67
N GLU A 195 5.35 3.64 0.53
CA GLU A 195 5.75 2.80 -0.59
C GLU A 195 6.69 3.62 -1.49
N THR A 196 7.72 2.99 -2.05
CA THR A 196 8.64 3.61 -3.02
C THR A 196 9.25 2.56 -3.94
N ARG A 197 9.70 2.97 -5.14
CA ARG A 197 10.59 2.16 -5.99
C ARG A 197 12.04 2.58 -5.88
N ASN A 198 12.32 3.73 -5.27
CA ASN A 198 13.64 4.32 -5.10
C ASN A 198 14.05 4.29 -3.62
N PHE A 199 14.20 3.07 -3.10
CA PHE A 199 14.43 2.83 -1.68
C PHE A 199 15.70 3.51 -1.15
N PRO A 200 16.86 3.47 -1.83
CA PRO A 200 18.07 4.16 -1.37
C PRO A 200 17.85 5.67 -1.22
N TYR A 201 17.17 6.29 -2.19
CA TYR A 201 16.90 7.73 -2.12
C TYR A 201 15.97 8.11 -0.97
N LEU A 202 14.96 7.27 -0.67
CA LEU A 202 14.11 7.46 0.51
C LEU A 202 14.93 7.39 1.78
N VAL A 203 15.77 6.35 1.93
CA VAL A 203 16.59 6.15 3.12
C VAL A 203 17.57 7.31 3.33
N ASP A 204 18.21 7.78 2.26
CA ASP A 204 19.13 8.93 2.31
C ASP A 204 18.41 10.20 2.74
N LYS A 205 17.27 10.52 2.12
CA LYS A 205 16.49 11.71 2.44
C LYS A 205 15.94 11.68 3.85
N PHE A 206 15.42 10.54 4.30
CA PHE A 206 14.87 10.43 5.65
C PHE A 206 15.96 10.52 6.71
N SER A 207 17.15 9.96 6.44
CA SER A 207 18.33 10.14 7.29
C SER A 207 18.76 11.61 7.35
N GLU A 208 18.88 12.28 6.20
CA GLU A 208 19.18 13.72 6.09
C GLU A 208 18.18 14.57 6.88
N TRP A 209 16.91 14.16 6.87
CA TRP A 209 15.83 14.89 7.53
C TRP A 209 15.70 14.60 9.02
N GLY A 210 16.45 13.62 9.55
CA GLY A 210 16.36 13.16 10.94
C GLY A 210 15.05 12.46 11.24
N ILE A 211 14.50 11.71 10.27
CA ILE A 211 13.30 10.90 10.47
C ILE A 211 13.70 9.57 11.12
N ASP A 212 13.00 9.22 12.19
CA ASP A 212 13.21 7.98 12.95
C ASP A 212 12.55 6.80 12.24
N PHE A 213 13.39 5.87 11.74
CA PHE A 213 12.96 4.68 11.00
C PHE A 213 12.16 3.70 11.86
N SER A 214 12.39 3.63 13.18
CA SER A 214 11.73 2.66 14.08
C SER A 214 10.20 2.76 14.09
N LYS A 215 9.70 3.94 13.69
CA LYS A 215 8.29 4.29 13.63
C LYS A 215 7.64 3.99 12.28
N LEU A 216 8.41 3.61 11.27
CA LEU A 216 7.92 3.55 9.90
C LEU A 216 7.62 2.12 9.46
N THR A 217 6.66 1.99 8.54
CA THR A 217 6.60 0.88 7.59
C THR A 217 7.11 1.37 6.24
N LEU A 218 8.07 0.68 5.65
CA LEU A 218 8.57 0.98 4.30
C LEU A 218 8.31 -0.20 3.39
N THR A 219 7.71 0.05 2.23
CA THR A 219 7.52 -0.99 1.22
C THR A 219 8.28 -0.64 -0.05
N SER A 220 9.11 -1.57 -0.52
CA SER A 220 9.82 -1.45 -1.79
C SER A 220 10.04 -2.82 -2.43
N SER A 221 10.43 -2.82 -3.71
CA SER A 221 10.79 -4.03 -4.43
C SER A 221 12.07 -4.63 -3.84
N PHE A 222 12.04 -5.91 -3.51
CA PHE A 222 13.23 -6.70 -3.22
C PHE A 222 13.07 -8.07 -3.88
N ASN A 223 13.93 -8.40 -4.83
CA ASN A 223 13.93 -9.69 -5.51
C ASN A 223 15.30 -10.00 -6.12
N LYS A 224 15.53 -11.29 -6.40
CA LYS A 224 16.83 -11.82 -6.85
C LYS A 224 17.37 -11.20 -8.14
N VAL A 225 16.52 -10.59 -8.97
CA VAL A 225 16.86 -10.13 -10.32
C VAL A 225 16.87 -8.61 -10.47
N GLY A 226 16.69 -7.85 -9.38
CA GLY A 226 16.66 -6.39 -9.43
C GLY A 226 15.40 -5.79 -10.08
N PHE A 227 14.34 -6.58 -10.27
CA PHE A 227 13.12 -6.09 -10.92
C PHE A 227 12.48 -4.97 -10.09
N GLN A 228 12.31 -3.79 -10.69
CA GLN A 228 11.78 -2.59 -10.03
C GLN A 228 12.57 -2.13 -8.79
N MET A 229 13.86 -2.48 -8.70
CA MET A 229 14.79 -2.01 -7.67
C MET A 229 15.61 -0.85 -8.24
N CYS A 230 15.35 0.37 -7.79
CA CYS A 230 16.05 1.57 -8.28
C CYS A 230 16.98 2.14 -7.20
N PRO A 231 18.20 2.58 -7.54
CA PRO A 231 18.83 2.51 -8.87
C PRO A 231 19.35 1.12 -9.28
N SER A 232 19.67 0.26 -8.32
CA SER A 232 20.13 -1.10 -8.58
C SER A 232 19.78 -2.05 -7.43
N GLN A 233 19.93 -3.35 -7.67
CA GLN A 233 19.73 -4.38 -6.64
C GLN A 233 20.66 -4.17 -5.43
N SER A 234 21.96 -4.02 -5.70
CA SER A 234 22.98 -3.86 -4.66
C SER A 234 22.78 -2.59 -3.83
N GLU A 235 22.43 -1.47 -4.46
CA GLU A 235 22.22 -0.21 -3.73
C GLU A 235 20.98 -0.28 -2.83
N CYS A 236 19.92 -0.98 -3.25
CA CYS A 236 18.77 -1.26 -2.39
C CYS A 236 19.14 -2.14 -1.20
N GLU A 237 19.97 -3.17 -1.39
CA GLU A 237 20.46 -4.03 -0.31
C GLU A 237 21.33 -3.25 0.69
N GLU A 238 22.23 -2.39 0.20
CA GLU A 238 23.05 -1.52 1.05
C GLU A 238 22.21 -0.48 1.82
N ALA A 239 21.17 0.06 1.20
CA ALA A 239 20.24 0.96 1.88
C ALA A 239 19.39 0.24 2.94
N LEU A 240 19.07 -1.04 2.73
CA LEU A 240 18.31 -1.84 3.70
C LEU A 240 19.04 -1.96 5.03
N GLU A 241 20.36 -2.12 4.98
CA GLU A 241 21.22 -2.16 6.16
C GLU A 241 21.10 -0.90 7.04
N ARG A 242 20.86 0.27 6.42
CA ARG A 242 20.72 1.55 7.12
C ARG A 242 19.29 1.83 7.58
N ALA A 243 18.32 1.04 7.13
CA ALA A 243 16.90 1.16 7.46
C ALA A 243 16.38 -0.02 8.30
N LYS A 244 17.28 -0.78 8.95
CA LYS A 244 16.97 -1.99 9.72
C LYS A 244 15.98 -1.79 10.87
N ASP A 245 15.90 -0.58 11.41
CA ASP A 245 14.95 -0.26 12.48
C ASP A 245 13.51 -0.11 11.96
N ALA A 246 13.33 0.16 10.65
CA ALA A 246 12.00 0.22 10.05
C ALA A 246 11.40 -1.17 9.85
N GLU A 247 10.07 -1.22 9.84
CA GLU A 247 9.35 -2.39 9.33
C GLU A 247 9.41 -2.37 7.80
N VAL A 248 10.39 -3.07 7.21
CA VAL A 248 10.52 -3.16 5.75
C VAL A 248 9.73 -4.34 5.20
N ILE A 249 8.76 -4.06 4.31
CA ILE A 249 7.96 -5.05 3.60
C ILE A 249 8.46 -5.18 2.16
N ALA A 250 8.91 -6.37 1.78
CA ALA A 250 9.35 -6.66 0.42
C ALA A 250 8.16 -6.92 -0.50
N MET A 251 8.04 -6.15 -1.59
CA MET A 251 7.11 -6.40 -2.68
C MET A 251 7.83 -6.87 -3.95
N SER A 252 7.06 -7.27 -4.97
CA SER A 252 7.59 -7.79 -6.24
C SER A 252 8.57 -8.97 -6.06
N VAL A 253 8.41 -9.75 -4.98
CA VAL A 253 9.34 -10.82 -4.56
C VAL A 253 9.51 -11.90 -5.63
N LEU A 254 8.44 -12.22 -6.36
CA LEU A 254 8.46 -13.18 -7.47
C LEU A 254 8.85 -12.55 -8.83
N ALA A 255 9.22 -11.27 -8.87
CA ALA A 255 9.55 -10.52 -10.08
C ALA A 255 8.51 -10.72 -11.21
N ALA A 256 7.24 -10.41 -10.91
CA ALA A 256 6.10 -10.63 -11.82
C ALA A 256 5.92 -12.08 -12.32
N GLY A 257 6.35 -13.06 -11.51
CA GLY A 257 6.26 -14.50 -11.82
C GLY A 257 7.49 -15.06 -12.54
N TYR A 258 8.54 -14.26 -12.74
CA TYR A 258 9.80 -14.72 -13.30
C TYR A 258 10.55 -15.67 -12.36
N LEU A 259 10.41 -15.48 -11.04
CA LEU A 259 11.05 -16.31 -10.02
C LEU A 259 10.09 -17.33 -9.43
N LYS A 260 10.60 -18.54 -9.17
CA LYS A 260 9.89 -19.54 -8.37
C LYS A 260 9.91 -19.17 -6.89
N PRO A 261 8.91 -19.59 -6.08
CA PRO A 261 8.86 -19.32 -4.64
C PRO A 261 10.16 -19.66 -3.89
N ALA A 262 10.77 -20.81 -4.16
CA ALA A 262 12.02 -21.22 -3.52
C ALA A 262 13.21 -20.29 -3.83
N GLU A 263 13.34 -19.83 -5.08
CA GLU A 263 14.41 -18.90 -5.45
C GLU A 263 14.22 -17.52 -4.81
N ALA A 264 12.96 -17.07 -4.75
CA ALA A 264 12.62 -15.80 -4.14
C ALA A 264 12.82 -15.83 -2.62
N TYR A 265 12.36 -16.89 -1.95
CA TYR A 265 12.59 -17.10 -0.53
C TYR A 265 14.08 -17.18 -0.22
N GLY A 266 14.85 -17.99 -0.96
CA GLY A 266 16.29 -18.12 -0.75
C GLY A 266 17.04 -16.79 -0.89
N TYR A 267 16.56 -15.87 -1.73
CA TYR A 267 17.08 -14.50 -1.81
C TYR A 267 16.67 -13.65 -0.60
N ILE A 268 15.37 -13.55 -0.30
CA ILE A 268 14.86 -12.73 0.81
C ILE A 268 15.41 -13.18 2.17
N ALA A 269 15.58 -14.49 2.37
CA ALA A 269 16.10 -15.06 3.61
C ALA A 269 17.55 -14.63 3.92
N ARG A 270 18.31 -14.18 2.92
CA ARG A 270 19.68 -13.65 3.11
C ARG A 270 19.72 -12.16 3.44
N LEU A 271 18.59 -11.45 3.31
CA LEU A 271 18.52 -10.02 3.57
C LEU A 271 18.10 -9.76 5.01
N ASP A 272 19.05 -9.29 5.82
CA ASP A 272 18.77 -8.75 7.14
C ASP A 272 18.03 -7.41 7.00
N GLY A 273 17.04 -7.15 7.84
CA GLY A 273 16.19 -5.93 7.75
C GLY A 273 14.83 -6.11 7.08
N ILE A 274 14.61 -7.12 6.22
CA ILE A 274 13.25 -7.42 5.73
C ILE A 274 12.39 -7.97 6.87
N SER A 275 11.29 -7.30 7.21
CA SER A 275 10.36 -7.69 8.29
C SER A 275 9.20 -8.55 7.78
N GLY A 276 8.82 -8.37 6.51
CA GLY A 276 7.76 -9.11 5.88
C GLY A 276 7.82 -9.06 4.37
N LEU A 277 6.91 -9.77 3.73
CA LEU A 277 6.76 -9.80 2.28
C LEU A 277 5.30 -9.79 1.88
N VAL A 278 5.02 -9.19 0.74
CA VAL A 278 3.69 -9.16 0.13
C VAL A 278 3.69 -9.94 -1.18
N ILE A 279 2.73 -10.85 -1.34
CA ILE A 279 2.58 -11.71 -2.52
C ILE A 279 1.17 -11.56 -3.07
N GLY A 280 1.09 -11.23 -4.36
CA GLY A 280 -0.16 -11.28 -5.11
C GLY A 280 -0.42 -12.69 -5.64
N VAL A 281 -1.66 -13.16 -5.51
CA VAL A 281 -2.15 -14.42 -6.09
C VAL A 281 -3.41 -14.18 -6.91
N SER A 282 -3.57 -14.91 -8.02
CA SER A 282 -4.74 -14.78 -8.91
C SER A 282 -5.52 -16.08 -9.08
N LYS A 283 -5.06 -17.17 -8.45
CA LYS A 283 -5.66 -18.50 -8.52
C LYS A 283 -5.66 -19.14 -7.13
N GLU A 284 -6.70 -19.92 -6.82
CA GLU A 284 -6.82 -20.59 -5.52
C GLU A 284 -5.65 -21.53 -5.22
N GLN A 285 -5.16 -22.24 -6.24
CA GLN A 285 -3.99 -23.10 -6.08
C GLN A 285 -2.76 -22.31 -5.63
N GLN A 286 -2.56 -21.10 -6.17
CA GLN A 286 -1.46 -20.22 -5.76
C GLN A 286 -1.65 -19.72 -4.32
N ALA A 287 -2.87 -19.34 -3.94
CA ALA A 287 -3.20 -18.90 -2.58
C ALA A 287 -2.86 -19.99 -1.55
N LYS A 288 -3.14 -21.26 -1.86
CA LYS A 288 -2.81 -22.40 -1.00
C LYS A 288 -1.32 -22.72 -1.00
N GLU A 289 -0.75 -23.03 -2.17
CA GLU A 289 0.61 -23.56 -2.28
C GLU A 289 1.68 -22.52 -1.95
N THR A 290 1.50 -21.28 -2.40
CA THR A 290 2.51 -20.22 -2.21
C THR A 290 2.58 -19.81 -0.75
N PHE A 291 1.45 -19.47 -0.13
CA PHE A 291 1.47 -19.05 1.28
C PHE A 291 1.88 -20.16 2.21
N LYS A 292 1.43 -21.40 1.96
CA LYS A 292 1.90 -22.57 2.71
C LYS A 292 3.42 -22.74 2.59
N PHE A 293 3.97 -22.63 1.38
CA PHE A 293 5.42 -22.71 1.17
C PHE A 293 6.19 -21.66 1.98
N PHE A 294 5.76 -20.40 1.95
CA PHE A 294 6.42 -19.33 2.70
C PHE A 294 6.20 -19.43 4.22
N ALA A 295 5.05 -19.95 4.66
CA ALA A 295 4.72 -20.10 6.08
C ALA A 295 5.51 -21.25 6.74
N ASP A 296 5.70 -22.35 6.02
CA ASP A 296 6.47 -23.51 6.50
C ASP A 296 7.98 -23.20 6.62
N GLY A 297 8.44 -22.07 6.05
CA GLY A 297 9.83 -21.62 6.15
C GLY A 297 10.84 -22.61 5.57
N ASN A 298 10.40 -23.45 4.61
CA ASN A 298 11.19 -24.56 4.10
C ASN A 298 12.53 -24.07 3.52
N SER A 299 13.60 -24.38 4.26
CA SER A 299 14.97 -24.39 3.78
C SER A 299 15.10 -25.44 2.67
N VAL A 300 15.18 -24.98 1.43
CA VAL A 300 15.84 -25.73 0.36
C VAL A 300 17.32 -25.44 0.44
#